data_AF-A0A397EJY2-F1
#
_entry.id   AF-A0A397EJY2-F1
#
_cell.length_a   1.000
_cell.length_b   1.000
_cell.length_c   1.000
_cell.angle_alpha   90.00
_cell.angle_beta   90.00
_cell.angle_gamma   90.00
#
_symmetry.space_group_name_H-M   'P 1'
#
loop_
_entity.id
_entity.type
_entity.pdbx_description
1 polymer ?
#
loop_
_entity_poly.entity_id
_entity_poly.type
_entity_poly.pdbx_seq_one_letter_code
_entity_poly.pdbx_strand_id
1 'polypeptide(L)'
;TLKWTVKWSKKVLSPTCHGTIVLHANASIPDEKPVVLLHFGVPLSSVSGLLVESLVLSNEKYKPYKGVRTLTKTGRFQIRT
;
A
#
# COMPACT_ATOMS: atom_id res chain seq x y z
N THR A 1 13.68 3.36 13.91
CA THR A 1 12.55 3.40 12.96
C THR A 1 11.43 2.54 13.51
N LEU A 2 10.23 3.09 13.71
CA LEU A 2 9.09 2.32 14.21
C LEU A 2 8.36 1.66 13.03
N LYS A 3 8.05 0.37 13.14
CA LYS A 3 7.31 -0.39 12.11
C LYS A 3 6.07 -1.02 12.72
N TRP A 4 4.91 -0.64 12.22
CA TRP A 4 3.63 -1.23 12.59
C TRP A 4 3.08 -2.03 11.41
N THR A 5 2.69 -3.29 11.66
CA THR A 5 2.16 -4.18 10.62
C THR A 5 0.71 -4.50 10.94
N VAL A 6 -0.19 -4.19 10.00
CA VAL A 6 -1.62 -4.45 10.12
C VAL A 6 -2.04 -5.47 9.09
N LYS A 7 -2.77 -6.51 9.51
CA LYS A 7 -3.49 -7.40 8.60
C LYS A 7 -4.91 -6.88 8.46
N TRP A 8 -5.21 -6.32 7.30
CA TRP A 8 -6.54 -5.82 7.01
C TRP A 8 -7.58 -6.94 7.01
N SER A 9 -8.72 -6.72 7.66
CA SER A 9 -9.85 -7.64 7.67
C SER A 9 -11.15 -6.86 7.80
N LYS A 10 -12.28 -7.45 7.40
CA LYS A 10 -13.61 -6.81 7.54
C LYS A 10 -13.97 -6.44 9.00
N LYS A 11 -13.28 -7.02 9.99
CA LYS A 11 -13.48 -6.73 11.42
C LYS A 11 -12.67 -5.52 11.91
N VAL A 12 -11.62 -5.13 11.17
CA VAL A 12 -10.72 -4.01 11.54
C VAL A 12 -10.78 -2.98 10.42
N LEU A 13 -11.79 -2.11 10.49
CA LEU A 13 -12.01 -1.05 9.50
C LEU A 13 -11.13 0.18 9.77
N SER A 14 -10.80 0.45 11.04
CA SER A 14 -10.07 1.65 11.46
C SER A 14 -8.98 1.28 12.46
N PRO A 15 -7.86 0.69 12.01
CA PRO A 15 -6.76 0.37 12.89
C PRO A 15 -6.12 1.66 13.42
N THR A 16 -5.91 1.76 14.73
CA THR A 16 -5.22 2.89 15.36
C THR A 16 -3.96 2.43 16.10
N CYS A 17 -2.95 3.30 16.16
CA CYS A 17 -1.71 3.07 16.88
C CYS A 17 -1.41 4.31 17.73
N HIS A 18 -1.41 4.14 19.05
CA HIS A 18 -1.09 5.19 20.01
C HIS A 18 0.17 4.79 20.77
N GLY A 19 1.00 5.76 21.12
CA GLY A 19 2.22 5.52 21.89
C GLY A 19 2.86 6.81 22.39
N THR A 20 3.76 6.66 23.36
CA THR A 20 4.54 7.75 23.93
C THR A 20 5.99 7.58 23.49
N ILE A 21 6.60 8.65 22.99
CA ILE A 21 8.03 8.68 22.66
C ILE A 21 8.76 9.37 23.81
N VAL A 22 9.68 8.67 24.46
CA VAL A 22 10.52 9.23 25.51
C VAL A 22 11.83 9.70 24.88
N LEU A 23 12.12 10.99 25.02
CA LEU A 23 13.39 11.57 24.58
C LEU A 23 14.45 11.39 25.68
N HIS A 24 15.70 11.26 25.28
CA HIS A 24 16.81 11.22 26.24
C HIS A 24 16.91 12.53 27.02
N ALA A 25 17.33 12.47 28.28
CA ALA A 25 17.55 13.68 29.09
C ALA A 25 18.52 14.63 28.36
N ASN A 26 18.14 15.90 28.24
CA ASN A 26 18.83 16.97 27.49
C ASN A 26 18.83 16.86 25.95
N ALA A 27 18.05 15.96 25.35
CA ALA A 27 17.84 16.00 23.90
C ALA A 27 16.93 17.19 23.53
N SER A 28 17.32 17.95 22.50
CA SER A 28 16.45 18.99 21.93
C SER A 28 15.18 18.37 21.35
N ILE A 29 14.07 19.10 21.46
CA ILE A 29 12.82 18.73 20.81
C ILE A 29 13.09 18.76 19.29
N PRO A 30 12.83 17.68 18.54
CA PRO A 30 13.02 17.67 17.10
C PRO A 30 12.15 18.74 16.43
N ASP A 31 12.75 19.53 15.54
CA ASP A 31 12.07 20.62 14.83
C ASP A 31 11.12 20.09 13.72
N GLU A 32 11.46 18.94 13.14
CA GLU A 32 10.66 18.27 12.11
C GLU A 32 9.91 17.06 12.67
N LYS A 33 8.60 17.00 12.37
CA LYS A 33 7.77 15.85 12.72
C LYS A 33 8.15 14.64 11.83
N PRO A 34 8.13 13.42 12.38
CA PRO A 34 8.50 12.24 11.63
C PRO A 34 7.50 11.96 10.50
N VAL A 35 8.02 11.73 9.28
CA VAL A 35 7.20 11.33 8.13
C VAL A 35 6.75 9.87 8.28
N VAL A 36 5.46 9.63 8.10
CA VAL A 36 4.88 8.29 8.12
C VAL A 36 4.90 7.70 6.70
N LEU A 37 5.63 6.61 6.53
CA LEU A 37 5.68 5.84 5.29
C LEU A 37 4.68 4.69 5.33
N LEU A 38 3.82 4.61 4.32
CA LEU A 38 2.83 3.54 4.20
C LEU A 38 3.21 2.57 3.09
N HIS A 39 3.10 1.29 3.42
CA HIS A 39 3.30 0.18 2.49
C HIS A 39 2.05 -0.69 2.48
N PHE A 40 1.34 -0.75 1.36
CA PHE A 40 0.14 -1.56 1.20
C PHE A 40 0.02 -2.14 -0.21
N GLY A 41 -0.77 -3.20 -0.31
CA GLY A 41 -1.14 -3.82 -1.58
C GLY A 41 -2.62 -4.20 -1.55
N VAL A 42 -3.35 -3.83 -2.59
CA VAL A 42 -4.78 -4.13 -2.73
C VAL A 42 -4.98 -5.02 -3.97
N PRO A 43 -5.26 -6.32 -3.79
CA PRO A 43 -5.48 -7.24 -4.90
C PRO A 43 -6.79 -6.88 -5.63
N LEU A 44 -6.88 -7.25 -6.92
CA LEU A 44 -8.08 -7.06 -7.75
C LEU A 44 -8.54 -5.60 -7.81
N SER A 45 -7.59 -4.66 -7.79
CA SER A 45 -7.88 -3.22 -7.82
C SER A 45 -6.94 -2.48 -8.76
N SER A 46 -7.42 -1.36 -9.30
CA SER A 46 -6.68 -0.43 -10.17
C SER A 46 -7.03 1.01 -9.77
N VAL A 47 -6.10 1.75 -9.19
CA VAL A 47 -6.33 3.14 -8.75
C VAL A 47 -6.53 4.09 -9.93
N SER A 48 -5.92 3.80 -11.08
CA SER A 48 -6.10 4.59 -12.31
C SER A 48 -7.45 4.33 -12.99
N GLY A 49 -8.24 3.36 -12.52
CA GLY A 49 -9.46 2.93 -13.21
C GLY A 49 -9.21 2.15 -14.50
N LEU A 50 -7.95 1.85 -14.84
CA LEU A 50 -7.61 1.09 -16.05
C LEU A 50 -8.13 -0.34 -15.94
N LEU A 51 -8.80 -0.78 -17.01
CA LEU A 51 -9.35 -2.11 -17.17
C LEU A 51 -8.97 -2.64 -18.57
N VAL A 52 -8.63 -3.92 -18.64
CA VAL A 52 -8.31 -4.58 -19.91
C VAL A 52 -9.62 -5.10 -20.50
N GLU A 53 -10.04 -4.52 -21.63
CA GLU A 53 -11.27 -4.90 -22.31
C GLU A 53 -11.12 -6.21 -23.10
N SER A 54 -10.07 -6.33 -23.92
CA SER A 54 -9.86 -7.51 -24.76
C SER A 54 -8.37 -7.84 -24.93
N LEU A 55 -8.08 -9.14 -24.94
CA LEU A 55 -6.78 -9.71 -25.27
C LEU A 55 -6.94 -10.56 -26.54
N VAL A 56 -6.31 -10.12 -27.62
CA VAL A 56 -6.34 -10.80 -28.93
C VAL A 56 -4.97 -11.40 -29.20
N LEU A 57 -4.92 -12.70 -29.49
CA LEU A 57 -3.73 -13.41 -29.93
C LEU A 57 -4.00 -13.94 -31.34
N SER A 58 -3.17 -13.52 -32.30
CA SER A 58 -3.27 -13.92 -33.70
C SER A 58 -2.11 -14.85 -34.07
N ASN A 59 -2.27 -15.63 -35.13
CA ASN A 59 -1.23 -16.54 -35.65
C ASN A 59 -0.87 -17.76 -34.77
N GLU A 60 -1.75 -18.15 -33.83
CA GLU A 60 -1.58 -19.36 -33.03
C GLU A 60 -2.62 -20.42 -33.41
N LYS A 61 -2.19 -21.68 -33.54
CA LYS A 61 -3.08 -22.82 -33.86
C LYS A 61 -3.93 -23.30 -32.68
N TYR A 62 -3.57 -22.91 -31.46
CA TYR A 62 -4.23 -23.35 -30.23
C TYR A 62 -5.10 -22.26 -29.60
N LYS A 63 -5.99 -22.65 -28.68
CA LYS A 63 -6.81 -21.71 -27.89
C LYS A 63 -6.09 -21.38 -26.57
N PRO A 64 -5.45 -20.20 -26.43
CA PRO A 64 -4.75 -19.84 -25.20
C PRO A 64 -5.74 -19.56 -24.07
N TYR A 65 -5.32 -19.87 -22.84
CA TYR A 65 -5.95 -19.30 -21.65
C TYR A 65 -5.57 -17.81 -21.53
N LYS A 66 -6.57 -16.95 -21.36
CA LYS A 66 -6.38 -15.50 -21.21
C LYS A 66 -6.91 -15.07 -19.85
N GLY A 67 -6.04 -14.55 -19.01
CA GLY A 67 -6.38 -14.07 -17.68
C GLY A 67 -5.68 -12.76 -17.37
N VAL A 68 -6.37 -11.87 -16.67
CA VAL A 68 -5.82 -10.59 -16.20
C VAL A 68 -6.00 -10.52 -14.69
N ARG A 69 -4.94 -10.08 -13.99
CA ARG A 69 -5.00 -9.78 -12.56
C ARG A 69 -4.43 -8.40 -12.33
N THR A 70 -5.23 -7.54 -11.71
CA THR A 70 -4.82 -6.20 -11.29
C THR A 70 -4.38 -6.22 -9.83
N LEU A 71 -3.39 -5.37 -9.52
CA LEU A 71 -2.84 -5.23 -8.19
C LEU A 71 -2.33 -3.81 -8.01
N THR A 72 -2.94 -3.08 -7.08
CA THR A 72 -2.42 -1.79 -6.64
C THR A 72 -1.39 -2.02 -5.56
N LYS A 73 -0.19 -1.43 -5.70
CA LYS A 73 0.84 -1.39 -4.65
C LYS A 73 1.26 0.05 -4.40
N THR A 74 1.72 0.32 -3.19
CA THR A 74 2.34 1.60 -2.84
C THR A 74 3.66 1.80 -3.56
N GLY A 75 3.84 2.97 -4.17
CA GLY A 75 5.15 3.54 -4.48
C GLY A 75 5.72 4.28 -3.27
N ARG A 76 6.16 5.53 -3.48
CA ARG A 76 6.57 6.43 -2.39
C ARG A 76 5.34 7.14 -1.80
N PHE A 77 4.62 6.45 -0.91
CA PHE A 77 3.47 7.01 -0.22
C PHE A 77 3.88 7.54 1.16
N GLN A 78 3.84 8.87 1.33
CA GLN A 78 4.28 9.57 2.54
C GLN A 78 3.14 10.42 3.11
N ILE A 79 2.91 10.32 4.41
CA ILE A 79 2.05 11.21 5.18
C ILE A 79 2.94 12.09 6.04
N ARG A 80 2.79 13.40 5.90
CA ARG A 80 3.41 14.41 6.77
C ARG A 80 2.42 14.78 7.86
N THR A 81 2.85 14.76 9.11
CA THR A 81 2.04 15.02 10.31
C THR A 81 2.27 16.43 10.85
#